data_AF-A0A800EXN3-F1
#
_entry.id   AF-A0A800EXN3-F1
#
_cell.length_a   1.000
_cell.length_b   1.000
_cell.length_c   1.000
_cell.angle_alpha   90.00
_cell.angle_beta   90.00
_cell.angle_gamma   90.00
#
_symmetry.space_group_name_H-M   'P 1'
#
loop_
_entity.id
_entity.type
_entity.pdbx_description
1 polymer ?
#
loop_
_entity_poly.entity_id
_entity_poly.type
_entity_poly.pdbx_seq_one_letter_code
_entity_poly.pdbx_strand_id
1 'polypeptide(L)' 'MFQKPDLDELFADLAKSHGATDDYDRLLKQAHLAIALFDAKRPLDDQFDSIVVELVARHQPGG' A
#
# COMPACT_ATOMS: atom_id res chain seq x y z
N MET A 1 12.47 3.62 -2.93
CA MET A 1 12.15 2.36 -2.24
C MET A 1 11.66 2.70 -0.86
N PHE A 2 10.56 2.08 -0.44
CA PHE A 2 9.97 2.31 0.88
C PHE A 2 10.99 2.04 1.98
N GLN A 3 11.10 2.99 2.90
CA GLN A 3 11.84 2.82 4.14
C GLN A 3 10.88 2.42 5.26
N LYS A 4 11.43 1.92 6.36
CA LYS A 4 10.64 1.49 7.52
C LYS A 4 9.60 2.53 8.00
N PRO A 5 9.93 3.84 8.12
CA PRO A 5 8.96 4.85 8.52
C PRO A 5 7.78 4.97 7.54
N ASP A 6 8.06 4.93 6.24
CA ASP A 6 7.04 5.00 5.18
C ASP A 6 6.07 3.80 5.29
N LEU A 7 6.61 2.62 5.60
CA LEU A 7 5.82 1.40 5.80
C LEU A 7 4.96 1.48 7.06
N ASP A 8 5.54 1.91 8.18
CA ASP A 8 4.84 2.04 9.45
C ASP A 8 3.66 3.02 9.31
N GLU A 9 3.85 4.14 8.61
CA GLU A 9 2.80 5.12 8.34
C GLU A 9 1.72 4.58 7.38
N LEU A 10 2.13 3.94 6.28
CA LEU A 10 1.23 3.32 5.31
C LEU A 10 0.30 2.28 5.96
N PHE A 11 0.86 1.36 6.74
CA PHE A 11 0.06 0.30 7.37
C PHE A 11 -0.79 0.83 8.52
N ALA A 12 -0.34 1.86 9.24
CA ALA A 12 -1.16 2.54 10.22
C ALA A 12 -2.39 3.22 9.57
N ASP A 13 -2.20 3.88 8.42
CA ASP A 13 -3.28 4.54 7.69
C ASP A 13 -4.29 3.52 7.11
N LEU A 14 -3.79 2.40 6.58
CA LEU A 14 -4.61 1.29 6.12
C LEU A 14 -5.44 0.66 7.25
N ALA A 15 -4.80 0.36 8.39
CA ALA A 15 -5.47 -0.21 9.55
C ALA A 15 -6.51 0.75 10.14
N LYS A 16 -6.20 2.06 10.18
CA LYS A 16 -7.13 3.08 10.67
C LYS A 16 -8.36 3.22 9.78
N SER A 17 -8.18 3.15 8.46
CA SER A 17 -9.24 3.40 7.50
C SER A 17 -10.09 2.15 7.19
N HIS A 18 -9.46 0.97 7.17
CA HIS A 18 -10.08 -0.26 6.69
C HIS A 18 -9.91 -1.45 7.65
N GLY A 19 -9.27 -1.31 8.82
CA GLY A 19 -8.96 -2.42 9.73
C GLY A 19 -10.14 -3.19 10.30
N ALA A 20 -11.35 -2.64 10.24
CA ALA A 20 -12.59 -3.28 10.69
C ALA A 20 -13.44 -3.87 9.55
N THR A 21 -12.96 -3.79 8.29
CA THR A 21 -13.70 -4.33 7.14
C THR A 21 -13.25 -5.74 6.81
N ASP A 22 -14.15 -6.53 6.23
CA ASP A 22 -13.82 -7.89 5.75
C ASP A 22 -12.78 -7.87 4.61
N ASP A 23 -12.62 -6.72 3.96
CA ASP A 23 -11.63 -6.50 2.90
C ASP A 23 -10.21 -6.21 3.43
N TYR A 24 -10.03 -5.98 4.73
CA TYR A 24 -8.74 -5.57 5.30
C TYR A 24 -7.60 -6.54 4.94
N ASP A 25 -7.82 -7.84 5.08
CA ASP A 25 -6.82 -8.86 4.77
C ASP A 25 -6.45 -8.88 3.28
N ARG A 26 -7.42 -8.60 2.40
CA ARG A 26 -7.18 -8.49 0.95
C ARG A 26 -6.34 -7.26 0.65
N LEU A 27 -6.73 -6.10 1.19
CA LEU A 27 -6.03 -4.84 1.00
C LEU A 27 -4.62 -4.90 1.57
N LEU A 28 -4.42 -5.52 2.74
CA LEU A 28 -3.12 -5.70 3.37
C LEU A 28 -2.17 -6.52 2.47
N LYS A 29 -2.65 -7.63 1.91
CA LYS A 29 -1.85 -8.47 0.98
C LYS A 29 -1.50 -7.71 -0.29
N GLN A 30 -2.47 -7.00 -0.86
CA GLN A 30 -2.23 -6.19 -2.06
C GLN A 30 -1.26 -5.05 -1.79
N ALA A 31 -1.33 -4.38 -0.64
CA ALA A 31 -0.39 -3.33 -0.25
C ALA A 31 1.05 -3.87 -0.17
N HIS A 32 1.28 -5.03 0.45
CA HIS A 32 2.60 -5.67 0.47
C HIS A 32 3.14 -5.93 -0.94
N LEU A 33 2.31 -6.47 -1.83
CA LEU A 33 2.71 -6.73 -3.22
C LEU A 33 3.00 -5.43 -3.99
N ALA A 34 2.16 -4.41 -3.81
CA ALA A 34 2.29 -3.13 -4.47
C ALA A 34 3.61 -2.42 -4.08
N ILE A 35 3.96 -2.43 -2.79
CA ILE A 35 5.24 -1.93 -2.28
C ILE A 35 6.41 -2.66 -2.95
N ALA A 36 6.37 -4.00 -2.99
CA ALA A 36 7.44 -4.79 -3.60
C ALA A 36 7.61 -4.50 -5.10
N LEU A 37 6.51 -4.30 -5.83
CA LEU A 37 6.55 -3.90 -7.24
C LEU A 37 7.11 -2.48 -7.40
N PHE A 38 6.70 -1.54 -6.57
CA PHE A 38 7.21 -0.17 -6.58
C PHE A 38 8.72 -0.14 -6.34
N ASP A 39 9.21 -0.87 -5.33
CA ASP A 39 10.63 -0.99 -5.02
C ASP A 39 11.43 -1.62 -6.17
N ALA A 40 10.82 -2.58 -6.87
CA ALA A 40 11.35 -3.19 -8.08
C ALA A 40 11.19 -2.32 -9.34
N LYS A 41 10.67 -1.09 -9.23
CA LYS A 41 10.36 -0.17 -10.35
C LYS A 41 9.44 -0.80 -11.41
N ARG A 42 8.51 -1.65 -10.97
CA ARG A 42 7.47 -2.24 -11.80
C ARG A 42 6.18 -1.45 -11.65
N PRO A 43 5.39 -1.30 -12.72
CA PRO A 43 4.10 -0.61 -12.64
C PRO A 43 3.12 -1.40 -11.78
N LEU A 44 2.25 -0.68 -11.09
CA LEU A 44 1.00 -1.22 -10.55
C LEU A 44 0.00 -1.26 -11.70
N ASP A 45 -0.57 -2.43 -11.97
CA ASP A 45 -1.55 -2.63 -13.03
C ASP A 45 -3.00 -2.58 -12.48
N ASP A 46 -3.97 -2.76 -13.37
CA ASP A 46 -5.40 -2.66 -13.04
C ASP A 46 -5.91 -3.79 -12.11
N GLN A 47 -5.03 -4.69 -11.67
CA GLN A 47 -5.37 -5.77 -10.73
C GLN A 47 -5.34 -5.32 -9.27
N PHE A 48 -4.75 -4.15 -8.99
CA PHE A 48 -4.71 -3.57 -7.65
C PHE A 48 -6.00 -2.81 -7.35
N ASP A 49 -6.51 -2.99 -6.13
CA ASP A 49 -7.61 -2.19 -5.61
C ASP A 49 -7.20 -0.70 -5.60
N SER A 50 -8.11 0.19 -5.99
CA SER A 50 -7.83 1.62 -6.07
C SER A 50 -7.38 2.19 -4.72
N ILE A 51 -7.88 1.63 -3.62
CA ILE A 51 -7.45 1.99 -2.26
C ILE A 51 -5.95 1.75 -2.10
N VAL A 52 -5.44 0.61 -2.57
CA VAL A 52 -4.02 0.26 -2.45
C VAL A 52 -3.16 1.17 -3.32
N VAL A 53 -3.60 1.48 -4.53
CA VAL A 53 -2.88 2.37 -5.45
C VAL A 53 -2.77 3.77 -4.85
N GLU A 54 -3.88 4.32 -4.33
CA GLU A 54 -3.90 5.63 -3.68
C GLU A 54 -3.03 5.65 -2.41
N LEU A 55 -3.08 4.58 -1.61
CA LEU A 55 -2.30 4.46 -0.38
C LEU A 55 -0.79 4.43 -0.67
N VAL A 56 -0.37 3.63 -1.66
CA VAL A 56 1.04 3.56 -2.08
C VAL A 56 1.50 4.90 -2.65
N ALA A 57 0.69 5.56 -3.48
CA ALA A 57 1.02 6.87 -4.03
C ALA A 57 1.16 7.94 -2.95
N ARG A 58 0.32 7.93 -1.91
CA ARG A 58 0.37 8.88 -0.79
C ARG A 58 1.65 8.75 0.03
N HIS A 59 2.10 7.52 0.25
CA HIS A 59 3.22 7.21 1.14
C HIS A 59 4.52 6.93 0.38
N GLN A 60 4.55 7.17 -0.94
CA GLN A 60 5.72 6.89 -1.75
C GLN A 60 6.91 7.77 -1.31
N PRO A 61 8.14 7.21 -1.27
CA PRO A 61 9.33 7.99 -0.95
C PRO A 61 9.57 9.09 -1.98
N GLY A 62 9.59 10.34 -1.52
CA GLY A 62 9.87 11.51 -2.36
C GLY A 62 8.67 12.42 -2.66
N GLY A 63 7.45 12.02 -2.24
CA GLY A 63 6.21 12.80 -2.42
C GLY A 63 5.66 12.73 -3.84
#